data_AF-A0A850R6X8-F1
#
_entry.id   AF-A0A850R6X8-F1
#
_cell.length_a   1.000
_cell.length_b   1.000
_cell.length_c   1.000
_cell.angle_alpha   90.00
_cell.angle_beta   90.00
_cell.angle_gamma   90.00
#
_symmetry.space_group_name_H-M   'P 1'
#
loop_
_entity.id
_entity.type
_entity.pdbx_description
1 polymer ?
#
loop_
_entity_poly.entity_id
_entity_poly.type
_entity_poly.pdbx_seq_one_letter_code
_entity_poly.pdbx_strand_id
1 'polypeptide(L)'
;MATAKYSETEMAAFLKFYVHHFQDNDLEVVSQYDTDNHDTELNFFINQDRNFRMKDIVPVLVKKHPQIITALLDDVITNAQIDLEQFPDDTAWEQWYRDQKQALTDPDR
;
A
#
# COMPACT_ATOMS: atom_id res chain seq x y z
N MET A 1 10.20 13.49 -19.57
CA MET A 1 9.12 13.08 -18.64
C MET A 1 9.62 11.82 -17.96
N ALA A 2 9.70 11.79 -16.63
CA ALA A 2 10.04 10.56 -15.93
C ALA A 2 8.89 9.57 -16.15
N THR A 3 9.19 8.43 -16.79
CA THR A 3 8.27 7.30 -16.82
C THR A 3 8.01 6.88 -15.37
N ALA A 4 6.73 6.81 -14.97
CA ALA A 4 6.37 6.26 -13.67
C ALA A 4 6.92 4.83 -13.57
N LYS A 5 7.52 4.50 -12.42
CA LYS A 5 8.16 3.19 -12.16
C LYS A 5 7.13 2.06 -12.22
N TYR A 6 5.91 2.34 -11.78
CA TYR A 6 4.77 1.43 -11.77
C TYR A 6 3.62 2.01 -12.60
N SER A 7 2.82 1.13 -13.17
CA SER A 7 1.57 1.47 -13.86
C SER A 7 0.51 1.97 -12.87
N GLU A 8 -0.46 2.72 -13.39
CA GLU A 8 -1.63 3.13 -12.59
C GLU A 8 -2.42 1.93 -12.04
N THR A 9 -2.44 0.81 -12.77
CA THR A 9 -3.11 -0.42 -12.34
C THR A 9 -2.43 -1.04 -11.12
N GLU A 10 -1.10 -1.16 -11.13
CA GLU A 10 -0.32 -1.70 -10.01
C GLU A 10 -0.47 -0.80 -8.77
N MET A 11 -0.35 0.51 -8.95
CA MET A 11 -0.56 1.48 -7.87
C MET A 11 -1.99 1.41 -7.31
N ALA A 12 -3.00 1.26 -8.18
CA ALA A 12 -4.39 1.15 -7.76
C ALA A 12 -4.69 -0.17 -7.03
N ALA A 13 -4.08 -1.29 -7.43
CA ALA A 13 -4.20 -2.57 -6.74
C ALA A 13 -3.66 -2.46 -5.31
N PHE A 14 -2.43 -1.96 -5.16
CA PHE A 14 -1.83 -1.71 -3.85
C PHE A 14 -2.67 -0.75 -3.00
N LEU A 15 -3.13 0.37 -3.56
CA LEU A 15 -3.89 1.37 -2.81
C LEU A 15 -5.27 0.89 -2.35
N LYS A 16 -5.94 0.03 -3.12
CA LYS A 16 -7.22 -0.55 -2.67
C LYS A 16 -7.04 -1.36 -1.40
N PHE A 17 -6.01 -2.21 -1.38
CA PHE A 17 -5.59 -2.95 -0.20
C PHE A 17 -5.20 -2.00 0.95
N TYR A 18 -4.31 -1.04 0.69
CA TYR A 18 -3.82 -0.10 1.71
C TYR A 18 -4.95 0.69 2.37
N VAL A 19 -5.85 1.25 1.57
CA VAL A 19 -6.97 2.05 2.07
C VAL A 19 -7.96 1.19 2.86
N HIS A 20 -8.16 -0.07 2.48
CA HIS A 20 -9.01 -0.99 3.24
C HIS A 20 -8.47 -1.18 4.66
N HIS A 21 -7.18 -1.53 4.78
CA HIS A 21 -6.49 -1.72 6.06
C HIS A 21 -6.33 -0.44 6.88
N PHE A 22 -6.16 0.70 6.20
CA PHE A 22 -6.13 2.00 6.85
C PHE A 22 -7.41 2.26 7.67
N GLN A 23 -8.59 1.86 7.17
CA GLN A 23 -9.84 2.07 7.89
C GLN A 23 -9.95 1.25 9.18
N ASP A 24 -9.32 0.08 9.18
CA ASP A 24 -9.31 -0.83 10.33
C ASP A 24 -8.13 -0.54 11.28
N ASN A 25 -7.33 0.51 11.01
CA ASN A 25 -6.07 0.81 11.68
C ASN A 25 -5.10 -0.39 11.68
N ASP A 26 -5.12 -1.19 10.62
CA ASP A 26 -4.38 -2.45 10.49
C ASP A 26 -3.30 -2.34 9.39
N LEU A 27 -2.33 -1.44 9.57
CA LEU A 27 -1.23 -1.24 8.63
C LEU A 27 0.14 -1.66 9.19
N GLU A 28 0.14 -2.38 10.31
CA GLU A 28 1.36 -2.70 11.07
C GLU A 28 2.42 -3.46 10.26
N VAL A 29 2.01 -4.34 9.33
CA VAL A 29 2.96 -5.04 8.45
C VAL A 29 3.53 -4.09 7.41
N VAL A 30 2.72 -3.25 6.80
CA VAL A 30 3.18 -2.31 5.76
C VAL A 30 4.18 -1.32 6.35
N SER A 31 3.89 -0.77 7.54
CA SER A 31 4.77 0.15 8.25
C SER A 31 6.12 -0.46 8.67
N GLN A 32 6.27 -1.79 8.70
CA GLN A 32 7.57 -2.43 8.97
C GLN A 32 8.52 -2.37 7.77
N TYR A 33 7.98 -2.23 6.56
CA TYR A 33 8.76 -2.19 5.33
C TYR A 33 8.97 -0.77 4.80
N ASP A 34 8.23 0.21 5.29
CA ASP A 34 8.45 1.62 4.97
C ASP A 34 9.67 2.17 5.72
N THR A 35 10.60 2.76 4.99
CA THR A 35 11.86 3.26 5.58
C THR A 35 11.85 4.76 5.86
N ASP A 36 10.97 5.52 5.22
CA ASP A 36 11.00 6.99 5.20
C ASP A 36 9.67 7.62 5.67
N ASN A 37 8.74 6.83 6.24
CA ASN A 37 7.42 7.26 6.71
C ASN A 37 6.50 7.75 5.57
N HIS A 38 6.64 7.17 4.39
CA HIS A 38 5.73 7.38 3.27
C HIS A 38 4.29 6.98 3.61
N ASP A 39 4.11 5.98 4.47
CA ASP A 39 2.84 5.53 5.02
C ASP A 39 2.12 6.64 5.80
N THR A 40 2.87 7.38 6.61
CA THR A 40 2.39 8.46 7.46
C THR A 40 1.95 9.64 6.61
N GLU A 41 2.71 9.96 5.56
CA GLU A 41 2.34 11.00 4.61
C GLU A 41 1.09 10.61 3.80
N LEU A 42 1.00 9.35 3.35
CA LEU A 42 -0.18 8.84 2.67
C LEU A 42 -1.43 8.86 3.57
N ASN A 43 -1.27 8.44 4.83
CA ASN A 43 -2.31 8.48 5.86
C ASN A 43 -2.81 9.91 6.11
N PHE A 44 -1.90 10.89 6.08
CA PHE A 44 -2.27 12.29 6.19
C PHE A 44 -3.18 12.72 5.04
N PHE A 45 -2.86 12.39 3.78
CA PHE A 45 -3.72 12.75 2.64
C PHE A 45 -5.07 12.05 2.68
N ILE A 46 -5.11 10.78 3.06
CA ILE A 46 -6.38 10.05 3.22
C ILE A 46 -7.27 10.75 4.25
N ASN A 47 -6.70 11.17 5.39
CA ASN A 47 -7.42 11.86 6.46
C ASN A 47 -7.87 13.29 6.10
N GLN A 48 -7.16 13.98 5.21
CA GLN A 48 -7.57 15.31 4.75
C GLN A 48 -8.83 15.24 3.88
N ASP A 49 -9.00 14.18 3.10
CA ASP A 49 -10.11 14.00 2.18
C ASP A 49 -11.33 13.30 2.85
N ARG A 50 -11.84 13.90 3.94
CA ARG A 50 -12.90 13.37 4.85
C ARG A 50 -14.26 13.04 4.22
N ASN A 51 -14.48 13.39 2.95
CA ASN A 51 -15.77 13.24 2.26
C ASN A 51 -15.80 12.08 1.25
N PHE A 52 -14.71 11.32 1.09
CA PHE A 52 -14.62 10.31 0.03
C PHE A 52 -14.92 8.89 0.53
N ARG A 53 -15.63 8.13 -0.31
CA ARG A 53 -15.79 6.68 -0.15
C ARG A 53 -14.51 6.00 -0.64
N MET A 54 -14.07 4.90 -0.03
CA MET A 54 -12.82 4.21 -0.39
C MET A 54 -12.66 3.94 -1.89
N LYS A 55 -13.74 3.52 -2.56
CA LYS A 55 -13.73 3.27 -4.01
C LYS A 55 -13.39 4.50 -4.87
N ASP A 56 -13.66 5.70 -4.35
CA ASP A 56 -13.48 6.96 -5.06
C ASP A 56 -12.16 7.64 -4.65
N ILE A 57 -11.52 7.23 -3.54
CA ILE A 57 -10.26 7.83 -3.08
C ILE A 57 -9.04 7.32 -3.85
N VAL A 58 -9.03 6.04 -4.26
CA VAL A 58 -7.90 5.42 -4.96
C VAL A 58 -7.55 6.18 -6.26
N PRO A 59 -8.49 6.45 -7.18
CA PRO A 59 -8.18 7.22 -8.39
C PRO A 59 -7.68 8.65 -8.08
N VAL A 60 -8.17 9.26 -6.99
CA VAL A 60 -7.75 10.60 -6.56
C VAL A 60 -6.30 10.58 -6.06
N LEU A 61 -5.95 9.60 -5.23
CA LEU A 61 -4.59 9.43 -4.70
C LEU A 61 -3.60 9.14 -5.82
N VAL A 62 -3.89 8.19 -6.71
CA VAL A 62 -3.03 7.87 -7.87
C VAL A 62 -2.75 9.12 -8.71
N LYS A 63 -3.76 9.98 -8.91
CA LYS A 63 -3.63 11.20 -9.71
C LYS A 63 -2.88 12.32 -8.99
N LYS A 64 -3.15 12.53 -7.70
CA LYS A 64 -2.63 13.69 -6.95
C LYS A 64 -1.28 13.42 -6.27
N HIS A 65 -1.05 12.19 -5.83
CA HIS A 65 0.09 11.82 -5.00
C HIS A 65 0.89 10.60 -5.55
N PRO A 66 1.13 10.49 -6.88
CA PRO A 66 1.77 9.30 -7.46
C PRO A 66 3.17 9.04 -6.93
N GLN A 67 3.90 10.10 -6.55
CA GLN A 67 5.28 9.99 -6.05
C GLN A 67 5.35 9.27 -4.71
N ILE A 68 4.45 9.59 -3.79
CA ILE A 68 4.43 9.01 -2.44
C ILE A 68 3.93 7.58 -2.49
N ILE A 69 2.94 7.30 -3.35
CA ILE A 69 2.49 5.94 -3.60
C ILE A 69 3.60 5.10 -4.21
N THR A 70 4.34 5.65 -5.18
CA THR A 70 5.48 4.97 -5.81
C THR A 70 6.57 4.69 -4.79
N ALA A 71 6.90 5.65 -3.92
CA ALA A 71 7.94 5.49 -2.92
C ALA A 71 7.56 4.44 -1.87
N LEU A 72 6.35 4.51 -1.31
CA LEU A 72 5.86 3.49 -0.37
C LEU A 72 5.82 2.10 -1.01
N LEU A 73 5.31 2.00 -2.24
CA LEU A 73 5.26 0.72 -2.96
C LEU A 73 6.67 0.19 -3.23
N ASP A 74 7.64 1.06 -3.51
CA ASP A 74 9.03 0.67 -3.74
C ASP A 74 9.68 0.12 -2.47
N ASP A 75 9.46 0.79 -1.34
CA ASP A 75 9.95 0.36 -0.02
C ASP A 75 9.40 -1.02 0.34
N VAL A 76 8.08 -1.20 0.21
CA VAL A 76 7.42 -2.49 0.47
C VAL A 76 7.97 -3.58 -0.45
N ILE A 77 8.05 -3.33 -1.76
CA ILE A 77 8.54 -4.33 -2.72
C ILE A 77 9.99 -4.72 -2.42
N THR A 78 10.84 -3.73 -2.21
CA THR A 78 12.28 -3.94 -2.04
C THR A 78 12.58 -4.64 -0.73
N ASN A 79 11.95 -4.20 0.37
CA ASN A 79 12.24 -4.72 1.71
C ASN A 79 11.55 -6.05 1.99
N ALA A 80 10.36 -6.28 1.42
CA ALA A 80 9.69 -7.57 1.51
C ALA A 80 10.10 -8.57 0.40
N GLN A 81 11.00 -8.16 -0.51
CA GLN A 81 11.47 -8.95 -1.65
C GLN A 81 10.31 -9.50 -2.51
N ILE A 82 9.32 -8.65 -2.78
CA ILE A 82 8.13 -9.02 -3.53
C ILE A 82 8.41 -9.03 -5.04
N ASP A 83 7.91 -10.06 -5.71
CA ASP A 83 7.75 -10.07 -7.15
C ASP A 83 6.38 -9.48 -7.52
N LEU A 84 6.38 -8.24 -8.04
CA LEU A 84 5.14 -7.49 -8.31
C LEU A 84 4.21 -8.19 -9.32
N GLU A 85 4.75 -9.04 -10.20
CA GLU A 85 3.93 -9.81 -11.15
C GLU A 85 2.95 -10.78 -10.44
N GLN A 86 3.26 -11.15 -9.18
CA GLN A 86 2.41 -11.99 -8.34
C GLN A 86 1.32 -11.21 -7.61
N PHE A 87 1.28 -9.88 -7.77
CA PHE A 87 0.36 -8.97 -7.08
C PHE A 87 -0.53 -8.18 -8.07
N PRO A 88 -1.31 -8.86 -8.93
CA PRO A 88 -2.10 -8.21 -9.98
C PRO A 88 -3.31 -7.42 -9.45
N ASP A 89 -3.76 -7.72 -8.23
CA ASP A 89 -4.95 -7.13 -7.61
C ASP A 89 -4.80 -7.02 -6.08
N ASP A 90 -5.79 -6.40 -5.45
CA ASP A 90 -5.84 -6.20 -3.99
C ASP A 90 -5.97 -7.51 -3.20
N THR A 91 -6.48 -8.59 -3.81
CA THR A 91 -6.62 -9.89 -3.13
C THR A 91 -5.25 -10.55 -2.93
N ALA A 92 -4.34 -10.42 -3.90
CA ALA A 92 -2.97 -10.89 -3.74
C ALA A 92 -2.22 -10.14 -2.62
N TRP A 93 -2.39 -8.81 -2.55
CA TRP A 93 -1.86 -7.99 -1.45
C TRP A 93 -2.44 -8.41 -0.09
N GLU A 94 -3.74 -8.67 -0.04
CA GLU A 94 -4.43 -9.14 1.16
C GLU A 94 -3.87 -10.48 1.67
N GLN A 95 -3.66 -11.44 0.76
CA GLN A 95 -3.12 -12.74 1.10
C GLN A 95 -1.71 -12.62 1.67
N TRP A 96 -0.84 -11.86 1.00
CA TRP A 96 0.51 -11.60 1.50
C TRP A 96 0.49 -10.94 2.88
N TYR A 97 -0.35 -9.93 3.08
CA TYR A 97 -0.46 -9.23 4.37
C TYR A 97 -0.85 -10.20 5.50
N ARG A 98 -1.82 -11.08 5.25
CA ARG A 98 -2.24 -12.11 6.21
C ARG A 98 -1.12 -13.09 6.53
N ASP A 99 -0.37 -13.52 5.52
CA ASP A 99 0.76 -14.44 5.71
C ASP A 99 1.86 -13.80 6.56
N GLN A 100 2.20 -12.53 6.30
CA GLN A 100 3.16 -11.78 7.12
C GLN A 100 2.64 -11.58 8.55
N LYS A 101 1.38 -11.17 8.71
CA LYS A 101 0.77 -10.95 10.02
C LYS A 101 0.72 -12.24 10.84
N GLN A 102 0.42 -13.37 10.20
CA GLN A 102 0.46 -14.68 10.85
C GLN A 102 1.87 -15.00 11.36
N ALA A 103 2.91 -14.77 10.56
CA ALA A 103 4.30 -14.99 10.95
C ALA A 103 4.73 -14.11 12.15
N LEU A 104 4.17 -12.91 12.29
CA LEU A 104 4.39 -12.05 13.46
C LEU A 104 3.72 -12.57 14.74
N THR A 105 2.56 -13.20 14.61
CA THR A 105 1.78 -13.73 15.75
C THR A 105 2.19 -15.13 16.19
N ASP A 106 2.94 -15.85 15.37
CA ASP A 106 3.40 -17.23 15.64
C ASP A 106 4.89 -17.39 15.29
N PRO A 107 5.81 -16.86 16.13
CA PRO A 107 7.24 -16.84 15.86
C PRO A 107 7.95 -18.21 15.98
N ASP A 108 7.24 -19.28 16.39
CA ASP A 108 7.81 -20.61 16.66
C ASP A 108 7.61 -21.61 15.49
N ARG A 109 7.31 -21.12 14.28
CA ARG A 109 7.13 -21.93 13.06
C ARG A 109 8.37 -22.00 12.17
#